data_AF-A0A829NBL7-F1
#
_entry.id   AF-A0A829NBL7-F1
#
_cell.length_a   1.000
_cell.length_b   1.000
_cell.length_c   1.000
_cell.angle_alpha   90.00
_cell.angle_beta   90.00
_cell.angle_gamma   90.00
#
_symmetry.space_group_name_H-M   'P 1'
#
loop_
_entity.id
_entity.type
_entity.pdbx_description
1 polymer ?
#
loop_
_entity_poly.entity_id
_entity_poly.type
_entity_poly.pdbx_seq_one_letter_code
_entity_poly.pdbx_strand_id
1 'polypeptide(L)'
;MDIQFAEIEVFAPKAEAAWAALQRQYASRISAAELDHLLACFVLGLTSPACGEGDPGFHYDLCRALVAVSLPPERTEAALHTVPEPTQPWVASAYQLIEKQGAKVGLSLREKTRNFEDFLATEANGAAHQSASAIARKN
;
A
#
# COMPACT_ATOMS: atom_id res chain seq x y z
N MET A 1 -4.40 -7.10 -16.41
CA MET A 1 -3.07 -7.39 -15.88
C MET A 1 -3.31 -7.97 -14.50
N ASP A 2 -2.80 -9.16 -14.20
CA ASP A 2 -3.09 -9.83 -12.93
C ASP A 2 -2.28 -9.15 -11.82
N ILE A 3 -2.94 -8.33 -11.01
CA ILE A 3 -2.38 -7.90 -9.72
C ILE A 3 -2.12 -9.19 -8.94
N GLN A 4 -0.89 -9.43 -8.48
CA GLN A 4 -0.63 -10.66 -7.76
C GLN A 4 -1.33 -10.54 -6.40
N PHE A 5 -2.03 -11.60 -6.02
CA PHE A 5 -2.74 -11.69 -4.74
C PHE A 5 -1.84 -11.29 -3.56
N ALA A 6 -0.53 -11.55 -3.69
CA ALA A 6 0.50 -11.21 -2.72
C ALA A 6 0.65 -9.70 -2.48
N GLU A 7 0.60 -8.83 -3.51
CA GLU A 7 0.72 -7.39 -3.26
C GLU A 7 -0.52 -6.83 -2.54
N ILE A 8 -1.70 -7.32 -2.90
CA ILE A 8 -2.95 -6.94 -2.24
C ILE A 8 -2.91 -7.35 -0.76
N GLU A 9 -2.47 -8.58 -0.45
CA GLU A 9 -2.36 -9.07 0.92
C GLU A 9 -1.44 -8.23 1.81
N VAL A 10 -0.36 -7.67 1.26
CA VAL A 10 0.57 -6.81 2.01
C VAL A 10 -0.05 -5.45 2.32
N PHE A 11 -0.74 -4.84 1.36
CA PHE A 11 -1.21 -3.46 1.47
C PHE A 11 -2.63 -3.33 2.03
N ALA A 12 -3.52 -4.29 1.77
CA ALA A 12 -4.95 -4.21 2.13
C ALA A 12 -5.17 -3.96 3.63
N PRO A 13 -4.49 -4.63 4.57
CA PRO A 13 -4.67 -4.35 6.00
C PRO A 13 -4.33 -2.91 6.40
N LYS A 14 -3.43 -2.24 5.65
CA LYS A 14 -3.10 -0.82 5.88
C LYS A 14 -4.14 0.11 5.27
N ALA A 15 -4.63 -0.21 4.08
CA ALA A 15 -5.70 0.54 3.44
C ALA A 15 -6.99 0.50 4.28
N GLU A 16 -7.39 -0.67 4.77
CA GLU A 16 -8.57 -0.83 5.64
C GLU A 16 -8.43 -0.08 6.97
N ALA A 17 -7.26 -0.19 7.62
CA ALA A 17 -7.00 0.52 8.87
C ALA A 17 -7.02 2.05 8.67
N ALA A 18 -6.47 2.54 7.55
CA ALA A 18 -6.54 3.95 7.20
C ALA A 18 -7.99 4.37 6.92
N TRP A 19 -8.76 3.57 6.20
CA TRP A 19 -10.16 3.84 5.94
C TRP A 19 -10.97 3.99 7.23
N ALA A 20 -10.85 3.04 8.16
CA ALA A 20 -11.52 3.12 9.45
C ALA A 20 -11.11 4.38 10.24
N ALA A 21 -9.83 4.76 10.19
CA ALA A 21 -9.34 5.97 10.84
C ALA A 21 -9.89 7.25 10.20
N LEU A 22 -9.91 7.34 8.87
CA LEU A 22 -10.46 8.45 8.10
C LEU A 22 -11.96 8.63 8.41
N GLN A 23 -12.74 7.54 8.37
CA GLN A 23 -14.16 7.57 8.71
C GLN A 23 -14.39 8.11 10.12
N ARG A 24 -13.68 7.57 11.11
CA ARG A 24 -13.81 8.00 12.51
C ARG A 24 -13.50 9.49 12.70
N GLN A 25 -12.52 10.00 11.98
CA GLN A 25 -12.02 11.36 12.19
C GLN A 25 -12.78 12.42 11.38
N TYR A 26 -13.25 12.07 10.17
CA TYR A 26 -13.68 13.06 9.19
C TYR A 26 -15.09 12.82 8.63
N ALA A 27 -15.73 11.66 8.79
CA ALA A 27 -17.02 11.37 8.14
C ALA A 27 -18.15 12.35 8.49
N SER A 28 -18.09 13.03 9.64
CA SER A 28 -19.06 14.06 10.04
C SER A 28 -18.64 15.50 9.68
N ARG A 29 -17.49 15.68 9.03
CA ARG A 29 -16.84 16.99 8.82
C ARG A 29 -16.67 17.37 7.35
N ILE A 30 -16.61 16.38 6.47
CA ILE A 30 -16.40 16.53 5.04
C ILE A 30 -17.38 15.65 4.28
N SER A 31 -17.53 15.89 2.98
CA SER A 31 -18.38 15.07 2.11
C SER A 31 -17.84 13.66 1.95
N ALA A 32 -18.71 12.73 1.55
CA ALA A 32 -18.31 11.36 1.24
C ALA A 32 -17.26 11.30 0.12
N ALA A 33 -17.40 12.15 -0.92
CA ALA A 33 -16.45 12.20 -2.03
C ALA A 33 -15.05 12.65 -1.55
N GLU A 34 -14.97 13.66 -0.68
CA GLU A 34 -13.69 14.08 -0.11
C GLU A 34 -13.06 12.98 0.75
N LEU A 35 -13.88 12.24 1.50
CA LEU A 35 -13.41 11.12 2.32
C LEU A 35 -12.88 9.96 1.47
N ASP A 36 -13.58 9.63 0.39
CA ASP A 36 -13.18 8.59 -0.56
C ASP A 36 -11.87 8.98 -1.27
N HIS A 37 -11.75 10.25 -1.66
CA HIS A 37 -10.52 10.76 -2.26
C HIS A 37 -9.34 10.75 -1.27
N LEU A 38 -9.55 11.01 0.02
CA LEU A 38 -8.49 10.86 1.03
C LEU A 38 -7.98 9.41 1.11
N LEU A 39 -8.87 8.41 1.00
CA LEU A 39 -8.46 7.01 0.92
C LEU A 39 -7.64 6.74 -0.34
N ALA A 40 -8.06 7.25 -1.50
CA ALA A 40 -7.31 7.14 -2.74
C ALA A 40 -5.90 7.76 -2.63
N CYS A 41 -5.78 8.97 -2.06
CA CYS A 41 -4.48 9.60 -1.78
C CYS A 41 -3.61 8.74 -0.86
N PHE A 42 -4.19 8.17 0.20
CA PHE A 42 -3.44 7.30 1.10
C PHE A 42 -2.92 6.06 0.38
N VAL A 43 -3.76 5.39 -0.42
CA VAL A 43 -3.41 4.18 -1.18
C VAL A 43 -2.34 4.47 -2.23
N LEU A 44 -2.45 5.60 -2.94
CA LEU A 44 -1.43 6.06 -3.90
C LEU A 44 -0.08 6.23 -3.20
N GLY A 45 -0.06 6.94 -2.07
CA GLY A 45 1.12 7.09 -1.25
C GLY A 45 1.67 5.74 -0.77
N LEU A 46 0.81 4.89 -0.21
CA LEU A 46 1.15 3.57 0.35
C LEU A 46 1.88 2.67 -0.65
N THR A 47 1.48 2.70 -1.91
CA THR A 47 1.99 1.81 -2.95
C THR A 47 3.16 2.41 -3.73
N SER A 48 3.28 3.74 -3.79
CA SER A 48 4.34 4.46 -4.51
C SER A 48 5.77 3.98 -4.21
N PRO A 49 6.19 3.70 -2.95
CA PRO A 49 7.54 3.21 -2.67
C PRO A 49 7.89 1.85 -3.29
N ALA A 50 6.89 1.02 -3.58
CA ALA A 50 7.07 -0.30 -4.18
C ALA A 50 6.83 -0.28 -5.70
N CYS A 51 5.91 0.57 -6.18
CA CYS A 51 5.40 0.51 -7.56
C CYS A 51 5.63 1.79 -8.36
N GLY A 52 6.02 2.91 -7.74
CA GLY A 52 6.03 4.25 -8.36
C GLY A 52 7.10 4.45 -9.45
N GLU A 53 8.11 3.59 -9.52
CA GLU A 53 9.10 3.55 -10.61
C GLU A 53 8.80 2.46 -11.65
N GLY A 54 7.75 1.65 -11.42
CA GLY A 54 7.34 0.53 -12.26
C GLY A 54 6.33 0.90 -13.35
N ASP A 55 5.57 -0.08 -13.81
CA ASP A 55 4.51 0.14 -14.81
C ASP A 55 3.34 0.96 -14.21
N PRO A 56 3.00 2.13 -14.79
CA PRO A 56 1.88 2.94 -14.33
C PRO A 56 0.53 2.22 -14.42
N GLY A 57 0.35 1.32 -15.39
CA GLY A 57 -0.87 0.52 -15.54
C GLY A 57 -1.07 -0.43 -14.37
N PHE A 58 -0.04 -1.21 -14.05
CA PHE A 58 0.00 -2.05 -12.85
C PHE A 58 -0.25 -1.26 -11.56
N HIS A 59 0.43 -0.12 -11.38
CA HIS A 59 0.30 0.69 -10.15
C HIS A 59 -1.13 1.22 -9.99
N TYR A 60 -1.75 1.69 -11.07
CA TYR A 60 -3.15 2.09 -11.07
C TYR A 60 -4.09 0.93 -10.73
N ASP A 61 -3.91 -0.25 -11.36
CA ASP A 61 -4.71 -1.43 -11.08
C ASP A 61 -4.62 -1.85 -9.61
N LEU A 62 -3.42 -1.83 -9.03
CA LEU A 62 -3.21 -2.11 -7.60
C LEU A 62 -3.91 -1.08 -6.71
N CYS A 63 -3.81 0.21 -7.02
CA CYS A 63 -4.52 1.25 -6.28
C CYS A 63 -6.04 1.03 -6.34
N ARG A 64 -6.56 0.71 -7.53
CA ARG A 64 -7.98 0.42 -7.75
C ARG A 64 -8.46 -0.76 -6.93
N ALA A 65 -7.71 -1.86 -6.92
CA ALA A 65 -8.04 -3.02 -6.11
C ALA A 65 -8.04 -2.71 -4.62
N LEU A 66 -7.06 -1.95 -4.12
CA LEU A 66 -6.95 -1.62 -2.69
C LEU A 66 -8.05 -0.66 -2.22
N VAL A 67 -8.44 0.32 -3.04
CA VAL A 67 -9.59 1.19 -2.73
C VAL A 67 -10.90 0.39 -2.74
N ALA A 68 -11.06 -0.54 -3.68
CA ALA A 68 -12.24 -1.40 -3.80
C ALA A 68 -12.44 -2.37 -2.62
N VAL A 69 -11.42 -2.61 -1.79
CA VAL A 69 -11.59 -3.35 -0.52
C VAL A 69 -12.57 -2.63 0.41
N SER A 70 -12.58 -1.30 0.38
CA SER A 70 -13.33 -0.47 1.32
C SER A 70 -14.53 0.26 0.69
N LEU A 71 -14.52 0.45 -0.63
CA LEU A 71 -15.54 1.23 -1.34
C LEU A 71 -16.28 0.37 -2.39
N PRO A 72 -17.58 0.62 -2.61
CA PRO A 72 -18.29 0.01 -3.73
C PRO A 72 -17.74 0.52 -5.07
N PRO A 73 -17.92 -0.24 -6.18
CA PRO A 73 -17.28 0.06 -7.47
C PRO A 73 -17.45 1.50 -7.95
N GLU A 74 -18.67 2.04 -7.89
CA GLU A 74 -18.98 3.41 -8.32
C GLU A 74 -18.18 4.48 -7.57
N ARG A 75 -17.98 4.29 -6.26
CA ARG A 75 -17.23 5.22 -5.42
C ARG A 75 -15.72 5.05 -5.58
N THR A 76 -15.26 3.83 -5.82
CA THR A 76 -13.86 3.54 -6.15
C THR A 76 -13.44 4.32 -7.40
N GLU A 77 -14.20 4.20 -8.49
CA GLU A 77 -13.87 4.88 -9.74
C GLU A 77 -13.92 6.41 -9.57
N ALA A 78 -14.96 6.94 -8.90
CA ALA A 78 -15.07 8.36 -8.63
C ALA A 78 -13.87 8.90 -7.82
N ALA A 79 -13.44 8.18 -6.78
CA ALA A 79 -12.34 8.57 -5.90
C ALA A 79 -10.99 8.63 -6.61
N LEU A 80 -10.78 7.76 -7.61
CA LEU A 80 -9.53 7.66 -8.36
C LEU A 80 -9.47 8.61 -9.55
N HIS A 81 -10.61 8.97 -10.14
CA HIS A 81 -10.66 9.80 -11.35
C HIS A 81 -10.95 11.28 -11.10
N THR A 82 -11.54 11.63 -9.97
CA THR A 82 -11.98 13.00 -9.69
C THR A 82 -11.44 13.50 -8.37
N VAL A 83 -10.83 14.69 -8.37
CA VAL A 83 -10.53 15.44 -7.15
C VAL A 83 -11.76 16.27 -6.80
N PRO A 84 -12.44 16.03 -5.66
CA PRO A 84 -13.63 16.77 -5.29
C PRO A 84 -13.29 18.20 -4.85
N GLU A 85 -14.24 19.11 -5.06
CA GLU A 85 -14.15 20.49 -4.55
C GLU A 85 -14.10 20.47 -3.01
N PRO A 86 -13.08 21.08 -2.38
CA PRO A 86 -12.97 21.13 -0.92
C PRO A 86 -14.16 21.85 -0.29
N THR A 87 -14.89 21.17 0.60
CA THR A 87 -15.96 21.77 1.41
C THR A 87 -15.42 22.56 2.60
N GLN A 88 -14.15 22.33 2.97
CA GLN A 88 -13.46 22.98 4.06
C GLN A 88 -12.07 23.47 3.62
N PRO A 89 -11.58 24.63 4.13
CA PRO A 89 -10.30 25.21 3.69
C PRO A 89 -9.06 24.32 3.91
N TRP A 90 -9.11 23.42 4.89
CA TRP A 90 -8.00 22.55 5.24
C TRP A 90 -7.93 21.26 4.40
N VAL A 91 -8.98 20.92 3.66
CA VAL A 91 -9.09 19.61 2.98
C VAL A 91 -8.09 19.48 1.84
N ALA A 92 -7.86 20.54 1.06
CA ALA A 92 -6.86 20.53 -0.01
C ALA A 92 -5.46 20.15 0.51
N SER A 93 -5.06 20.69 1.66
CA SER A 93 -3.79 20.34 2.31
C SER A 93 -3.80 18.92 2.90
N ALA A 94 -4.96 18.43 3.33
CA ALA A 94 -5.10 17.08 3.87
C ALA A 94 -4.81 16.00 2.81
N TYR A 95 -5.19 16.19 1.54
CA TYR A 95 -4.86 15.24 0.47
C TYR A 95 -3.36 14.97 0.39
N GLN A 96 -2.55 16.03 0.32
CA GLN A 96 -1.09 15.90 0.26
C GLN A 96 -0.50 15.29 1.53
N LEU A 97 -1.03 15.62 2.70
CA LEU A 97 -0.55 15.08 3.97
C LEU A 97 -0.87 13.59 4.10
N ILE A 98 -2.06 13.17 3.70
CA ILE A 98 -2.49 11.77 3.74
C ILE A 98 -1.72 10.93 2.73
N GLU A 99 -1.44 11.44 1.54
CA GLU A 99 -0.57 10.78 0.56
C GLU A 99 0.84 10.57 1.14
N LYS A 100 1.46 11.62 1.70
CA LYS A 100 2.78 11.51 2.37
C LYS A 100 2.77 10.51 3.52
N GLN A 101 1.69 10.47 4.29
CA GLN A 101 1.53 9.49 5.36
C GLN A 101 1.43 8.06 4.81
N GLY A 102 0.71 7.86 3.71
CA GLY A 102 0.71 6.62 2.96
C GLY A 102 2.12 6.21 2.56
N ALA A 103 2.87 7.11 1.92
CA ALA A 103 4.25 6.86 1.48
C ALA A 103 5.18 6.44 2.63
N LYS A 104 5.05 7.06 3.80
CA LYS A 104 5.81 6.66 4.99
C LYS A 104 5.49 5.24 5.44
N VAL A 105 4.21 4.86 5.41
CA VAL A 105 3.78 3.48 5.75
C VAL A 105 4.28 2.49 4.71
N GLY A 106 4.16 2.84 3.41
CA GLY A 106 4.63 2.02 2.30
C GLY A 106 6.14 1.76 2.35
N LEU A 107 6.93 2.80 2.66
CA LEU A 107 8.38 2.66 2.83
C LEU A 107 8.71 1.69 3.96
N SER A 108 8.04 1.81 5.10
CA SER A 108 8.25 0.91 6.25
C SER A 108 7.87 -0.54 5.93
N LEU A 109 6.83 -0.76 5.11
CA LEU A 109 6.49 -2.11 4.63
C LEU A 109 7.59 -2.67 3.73
N ARG A 110 8.04 -1.89 2.74
CA ARG A 110 9.10 -2.30 1.81
C ARG A 110 10.40 -2.64 2.55
N GLU A 111 10.79 -1.85 3.54
CA GLU A 111 11.97 -2.12 4.36
C GLU A 111 11.84 -3.44 5.15
N LYS A 112 10.66 -3.72 5.72
CA LYS A 112 10.42 -4.97 6.45
C LYS A 112 10.46 -6.19 5.54
N THR A 113 9.88 -6.11 4.34
CA THR A 113 9.91 -7.20 3.37
C THR A 113 11.35 -7.49 2.91
N ARG A 114 12.13 -6.45 2.57
CA ARG A 114 13.55 -6.63 2.18
C ARG A 114 14.38 -7.26 3.30
N ASN A 115 14.21 -6.78 4.54
CA ASN A 115 14.92 -7.36 5.68
C ASN A 115 14.56 -8.84 5.92
N PHE A 116 13.31 -9.23 5.64
CA PHE A 116 12.87 -10.62 5.77
C PHE A 116 13.46 -11.50 4.66
N GLU A 117 13.48 -11.03 3.42
CA GLU A 117 14.14 -11.73 2.30
C GLU A 117 15.65 -11.91 2.54
N ASP A 118 16.32 -10.86 3.02
CA ASP A 118 17.75 -10.91 3.36
C ASP A 118 18.03 -11.91 4.49
N PHE A 119 17.16 -11.98 5.51
CA PHE A 119 17.25 -12.97 6.58
C PHE A 119 17.10 -14.40 6.05
N LEU A 120 16.08 -14.68 5.23
CA LEU A 120 15.87 -16.01 4.65
C LEU A 120 17.02 -16.42 3.72
N ALA A 121 17.56 -15.49 2.93
CA ALA A 121 18.71 -15.75 2.06
C ALA A 121 19.97 -16.09 2.86
N THR A 122 20.18 -15.43 4.00
CA THR A 122 21.30 -15.69 4.91
C THR A 122 21.19 -17.09 5.53
N GLU A 123 20.01 -17.48 6.00
CA GLU A 123 19.75 -18.81 6.56
C GLU A 123 19.92 -19.92 5.51
N ALA A 124 19.41 -19.71 4.29
CA ALA A 124 19.56 -20.67 3.19
C ALA A 124 21.03 -20.88 2.80
N ASN A 125 21.83 -19.81 2.73
CA ASN A 125 23.27 -19.90 2.48
C ASN A 125 24.02 -20.59 3.63
N GLY A 126 23.63 -20.34 4.88
CA GLY A 126 24.18 -21.03 6.05
C GLY A 126 23.91 -22.54 6.02
N ALA A 127 22.67 -22.93 5.68
CA ALA A 127 22.27 -24.34 5.57
C ALA A 127 22.97 -25.07 4.40
N ALA A 128 23.15 -24.40 3.25
CA ALA A 128 23.88 -24.94 2.12
C ALA A 128 25.37 -25.18 2.46
N HIS A 129 26.00 -24.26 3.20
CA HIS A 129 27.41 -24.36 3.58
C HIS A 129 27.66 -25.47 4.63
N GLN A 130 26.71 -25.68 5.55
CA GLN A 130 26.77 -26.78 6.52
C GLN A 130 26.56 -28.15 5.85
N SER A 131 25.66 -28.23 4.88
CA SER A 131 25.39 -29.47 4.12
C SER A 131 26.60 -29.87 3.26
N ALA A 132 27.27 -28.92 2.61
CA ALA A 132 28.50 -29.17 1.85
C ALA A 132 29.67 -29.65 2.75
N SER A 133 29.79 -29.11 3.96
CA SER A 133 30.80 -29.50 4.94
C SER A 133 30.56 -30.91 5.52
N ALA A 134 29.30 -31.30 5.70
CA ALA A 134 28.94 -32.65 6.16
C ALA A 134 29.23 -33.74 5.12
N ILE A 135 29.12 -33.43 3.83
CA ILE A 135 29.42 -34.36 2.73
C ILE A 135 30.94 -34.54 2.56
N ALA A 136 31.73 -33.47 2.72
CA ALA A 136 33.19 -33.53 2.61
C ALA A 136 33.88 -34.29 3.75
N ARG A 137 33.23 -34.45 4.91
CA ARG A 137 33.76 -35.21 6.06
C ARG A 137 33.53 -36.73 5.99
N LYS A 138 32.85 -37.22 4.95
CA LYS A 138 32.44 -38.63 4.83
C LYS A 138 33.22 -39.42 3.78
N ASN A 139 34.24 -38.83 3.15
CA ASN A 139 35.16 -39.49 2.23
C ASN A 139 36.54 -39.68 2.86
#